data_AF-A0A2D5C9P2-F1
#
_entry.id   AF-A0A2D5C9P2-F1
#
_cell.length_a   1.000
_cell.length_b   1.000
_cell.length_c   1.000
_cell.angle_alpha   90.00
_cell.angle_beta   90.00
_cell.angle_gamma   90.00
#
_symmetry.space_group_name_H-M   'P 1'
#
loop_
_entity.id
_entity.type
_entity.pdbx_description
1 polymer ?
#
loop_
_entity_poly.entity_id
_entity_poly.type
_entity_poly.pdbx_seq_one_letter_code
_entity_poly.pdbx_strand_id
1 'polypeptide(L)' 'MNFPNPWITILTFVAIFFSGFFSFVFSKKTLDFYLKNVETKFLKSLEPIIGTIGFVLSFGLSLVILYYFILLVS' A
#
# COMPACT_ATOMS: atom_id res chain seq x y z
N MET A 1 0.14 -14.58 -28.89
CA MET A 1 0.12 -13.78 -27.65
C MET A 1 0.33 -14.77 -26.52
N ASN A 2 1.49 -14.76 -25.85
CA ASN A 2 1.71 -15.64 -24.69
C ASN A 2 0.94 -15.05 -23.53
N PHE A 3 -0.24 -15.59 -23.26
CA PHE A 3 -0.99 -15.21 -22.08
C PHE A 3 -0.18 -15.64 -20.85
N PRO A 4 0.10 -14.73 -19.90
CA PRO A 4 0.69 -15.14 -18.64
C PRO A 4 -0.21 -16.21 -18.01
N ASN A 5 0.41 -17.17 -17.32
CA ASN A 5 -0.30 -18.28 -16.71
C ASN A 5 -1.55 -17.74 -15.96
N PRO A 6 -2.77 -18.24 -16.26
CA PRO A 6 -4.00 -17.71 -15.68
C PRO A 6 -3.99 -17.74 -14.15
N TRP A 7 -3.27 -18.70 -13.55
CA TRP A 7 -3.08 -18.78 -12.11
C TRP A 7 -2.26 -17.61 -11.55
N ILE A 8 -1.20 -17.19 -12.24
CA ILE A 8 -0.38 -16.03 -11.85
C ILE A 8 -1.22 -14.75 -11.94
N THR A 9 -2.07 -14.63 -12.96
CA THR A 9 -2.97 -13.48 -13.12
C THR A 9 -3.97 -13.38 -11.96
N ILE A 10 -4.61 -14.49 -11.59
CA ILE A 10 -5.55 -14.54 -10.46
C ILE A 10 -4.83 -14.21 -9.15
N LEU A 11 -3.66 -14.81 -8.90
CA LEU A 11 -2.85 -14.53 -7.71
C LEU A 11 -2.45 -13.06 -7.62
N THR A 12 -2.05 -12.46 -8.74
CA THR A 12 -1.68 -11.05 -8.83
C THR A 12 -2.87 -10.15 -8.47
N PHE A 13 -4.06 -10.44 -9.00
CA PHE A 13 -5.27 -9.69 -8.65
C PHE A 13 -5.57 -9.75 -7.15
N VAL A 14 -5.57 -10.96 -6.58
CA VAL A 14 -5.81 -11.18 -5.15
C VAL A 14 -4.76 -10.46 -4.30
N ALA A 15 -3.48 -10.55 -4.67
CA ALA A 15 -2.38 -9.90 -3.98
C ALA A 15 -2.50 -8.37 -4.00
N ILE A 16 -2.86 -7.77 -5.14
CA ILE A 16 -3.07 -6.32 -5.26
C ILE A 16 -4.24 -5.88 -4.36
N PHE A 17 -5.35 -6.62 -4.35
CA PHE A 17 -6.51 -6.30 -3.53
C PHE A 17 -6.16 -6.30 -2.04
N PHE A 18 -5.53 -7.37 -1.54
CA PHE A 18 -5.10 -7.45 -0.15
C PHE A 18 -4.05 -6.39 0.19
N SER A 19 -3.10 -6.14 -0.72
CA SER A 19 -2.09 -5.08 -0.55
C SER A 19 -2.74 -3.72 -0.36
N GLY A 20 -3.76 -3.39 -1.15
CA GLY A 20 -4.52 -2.15 -1.02
C GLY A 20 -5.24 -2.06 0.32
N PHE A 21 -5.92 -3.13 0.73
CA PHE A 21 -6.61 -3.18 2.02
C PHE A 21 -5.64 -3.00 3.20
N PHE A 22 -4.54 -3.75 3.25
CA PHE A 22 -3.57 -3.64 4.33
C PHE A 22 -2.86 -2.29 4.34
N SER A 23 -2.55 -1.73 3.16
CA SER A 23 -1.93 -0.40 3.06
C SER A 23 -2.86 0.71 3.51
N PHE A 24 -4.18 0.57 3.30
CA PHE A 24 -5.18 1.47 3.86
C PHE A 24 -5.22 1.39 5.39
N VAL A 25 -5.25 0.18 5.95
CA VAL A 25 -5.24 -0.02 7.41
C VAL A 25 -3.94 0.53 8.02
N PHE A 26 -2.80 0.32 7.37
CA PHE A 26 -1.51 0.85 7.80
C PHE A 26 -1.46 2.39 7.74
N SER A 27 -1.93 2.97 6.64
CA SER A 27 -2.04 4.42 6.47
C SER A 27 -2.88 5.05 7.57
N LYS A 28 -4.05 4.46 7.87
CA LYS A 28 -4.92 4.94 8.96
C LYS A 28 -4.22 4.89 10.32
N LYS A 29 -3.53 3.80 10.65
CA LYS A 29 -2.76 3.70 11.90
C LYS A 29 -1.63 4.74 11.98
N THR A 30 -0.94 4.97 10.87
CA THR A 30 0.13 5.99 10.78
C THR A 30 -0.44 7.38 11.03
N LEU A 31 -1.61 7.66 10.45
CA LEU A 31 -2.33 8.92 10.64
C LEU A 31 -2.79 9.12 12.08
N ASP A 32 -3.39 8.10 12.69
CA ASP A 32 -3.83 8.12 14.08
C ASP A 32 -2.65 8.37 15.04
N PHE A 33 -1.49 7.76 14.76
CA PHE A 33 -0.27 8.00 15.51
C PHE A 33 0.22 9.45 15.32
N TYR A 34 0.24 9.95 14.09
CA TYR A 34 0.64 11.33 13.80
C TYR A 34 -0.23 12.35 14.54
N LEU A 35 -1.55 12.24 14.42
CA LEU A 35 -2.51 13.17 15.04
C LEU A 35 -2.46 13.17 16.57
N LYS A 36 -2.12 12.03 17.19
CA LYS A 36 -1.92 11.93 18.65
C LYS A 36 -0.71 12.72 19.15
N ASN A 37 0.32 12.88 18.34
CA ASN A 37 1.58 13.52 18.74
C ASN A 37 1.66 15.00 18.33
N VAL A 38 0.65 15.51 17.63
CA VAL A 38 0.66 16.86 17.05
C VAL A 38 -0.41 17.72 17.70
N GLU A 39 0.00 18.84 18.29
CA GLU A 39 -0.90 19.74 19.02
C GLU A 39 -1.38 20.92 18.16
N THR A 40 -0.55 21.42 17.24
CA THR A 40 -0.83 22.66 16.51
C THR A 40 -1.76 22.45 15.31
N LYS A 41 -2.66 23.41 15.09
CA LYS A 41 -3.64 23.41 13.98
C LYS A 41 -2.98 23.33 12.60
N PHE A 42 -1.83 23.98 12.43
CA PHE A 42 -1.07 23.93 11.18
C PHE A 42 -0.53 22.53 10.89
N LEU A 43 0.14 21.89 11.85
CA LEU A 43 0.65 20.54 11.65
C LEU A 43 -0.48 19.53 11.46
N LYS A 44 -1.60 19.66 12.16
CA LYS A 44 -2.79 18.81 11.90
C LYS A 44 -3.30 18.91 10.45
N SER A 45 -3.13 20.06 9.78
CA SER A 45 -3.52 20.19 8.36
C SER A 45 -2.66 19.35 7.39
N LEU A 46 -1.53 18.79 7.84
CA LEU A 46 -0.72 17.84 7.08
C LEU A 46 -1.29 16.41 7.10
N GLU A 47 -2.37 16.15 7.84
CA GLU A 47 -3.10 14.87 7.87
C GLU A 47 -3.24 14.20 6.49
N PRO A 48 -3.82 14.85 5.45
CA PRO A 48 -3.98 14.22 4.14
C PRO A 48 -2.64 13.81 3.50
N ILE A 49 -1.57 14.58 3.74
CA ILE A 49 -0.23 14.30 3.22
C ILE A 49 0.35 13.07 3.92
N ILE A 50 0.29 13.02 5.25
CA ILE A 50 0.79 11.88 6.03
C ILE A 50 0.04 10.59 5.70
N GLY A 51 -1.29 10.66 5.58
CA GLY A 51 -2.11 9.51 5.16
C GLY A 51 -1.73 9.03 3.76
N THR A 52 -1.55 9.95 2.82
CA THR A 52 -1.15 9.63 1.43
C THR A 52 0.24 9.00 1.39
N ILE A 53 1.24 9.58 2.07
CA ILE A 53 2.59 9.03 2.12
C ILE A 53 2.57 7.64 2.73
N GLY A 54 1.88 7.44 3.86
CA GLY A 54 1.76 6.13 4.50
C GLY A 54 1.14 5.07 3.59
N PHE A 55 0.10 5.43 2.83
CA PHE A 55 -0.52 4.53 1.87
C PHE A 55 0.39 4.23 0.68
N VAL A 56 0.94 5.26 0.04
CA VAL A 56 1.77 5.13 -1.17
C VAL A 56 3.03 4.31 -0.89
N LEU A 57 3.71 4.57 0.24
CA LEU A 57 4.90 3.81 0.62
C LEU A 57 4.56 2.34 0.89
N SER A 58 3.52 2.07 1.69
CA SER A 58 3.11 0.69 2.01
C SER A 58 2.64 -0.06 0.75
N PHE A 59 1.78 0.55 -0.05
CA PHE A 59 1.21 -0.09 -1.23
C PHE A 59 2.27 -0.26 -2.32
N GLY A 60 3.06 0.78 -2.58
CA GLY A 60 4.17 0.74 -3.52
C GLY A 60 5.19 -0.33 -3.18
N LEU A 61 5.60 -0.45 -1.91
CA LEU A 61 6.49 -1.52 -1.45
C LEU A 61 5.88 -2.90 -1.71
N SER A 62 4.58 -3.07 -1.41
CA SER A 62 3.88 -4.34 -1.65
C SER A 62 3.86 -4.71 -3.14
N LEU A 63 3.65 -3.73 -4.02
CA LEU A 63 3.70 -3.93 -5.47
C LEU A 63 5.11 -4.29 -5.96
N VAL A 64 6.16 -3.69 -5.41
CA VAL A 64 7.55 -4.04 -5.74
C VAL A 64 7.84 -5.48 -5.34
N ILE A 65 7.43 -5.90 -4.14
CA ILE A 65 7.57 -7.29 -3.69
C ILE A 65 6.81 -8.23 -4.63
N LEU A 66 5.57 -7.90 -4.99
CA LEU A 66 4.76 -8.69 -5.91
C LEU A 66 5.41 -8.80 -7.30
N TYR A 67 6.00 -7.73 -7.81
CA TYR A 67 6.71 -7.73 -9.09
C TYR A 67 7.88 -8.72 -9.08
N TYR A 68 8.74 -8.67 -8.06
CA TYR A 68 9.84 -9.62 -7.94
C TYR A 68 9.37 -11.05 -7.72
N PHE A 69 8.26 -11.26 -7.00
CA PHE A 69 7.65 -12.57 -6.86
C PHE A 69 7.19 -13.11 -8.21
N ILE A 70 6.50 -12.31 -9.02
CA ILE A 70 6.04 -12.72 -10.35
C ILE A 70 7.24 -13.09 -11.23
N LEU A 71 8.29 -12.27 -11.25
CA LEU A 71 9.51 -12.57 -12.02
C LEU A 71 10.18 -13.90 -11.62
N LEU A 72 10.10 -14.28 -10.34
CA LEU A 72 10.70 -15.52 -9.84
C LEU A 72 9.90 -16.76 -10.27
N VAL A 73 8.57 -16.64 -10.39
CA VAL A 73 7.66 -17.78 -10.63
C VAL A 73 7.15 -17.89 -12.07
N SER A 74 7.50 -16.93 -12.93
CA SER A 74 7.19 -16.92 -14.36
C SER A 74 8.24 -17.66 -15.17
#